data_AF-A0AAE4A585-F1
#
_entry.id   AF-A0AAE4A585-F1
#
_cell.length_a   1.000
_cell.length_b   1.000
_cell.length_c   1.000
_cell.angle_alpha   90.00
_cell.angle_beta   90.00
_cell.angle_gamma   90.00
#
_symmetry.space_group_name_H-M   'P 1'
#
loop_
_entity.id
_entity.type
_entity.pdbx_description
1 polymer ?
#
loop_
_entity_poly.entity_id
_entity_poly.type
_entity_poly.pdbx_seq_one_letter_code
_entity_poly.pdbx_strand_id
1 'polypeptide(L)'
;MSGAAGRGSLELRGPTSALLDEPLALTVRGLGDAAGGEIVWRARLRDDDGRSWRATASSPLALAAAWTPGADPTGRNADAAHRPRPASARPADAGADARPSDAGASRSRPIAALQSLRPLTLDVRAESPDGRAAARSFTRLLLAEGVRVRRWRAPVAATLFLPPERLAPAALLLDATAAVPGSTLAAVAPLAAALLASRGVLTLVVPPGRGQDSAAALPTLSQVARGEAEVLPPPFPPGVPGLADADAGAWDELLARLGARPVQAADGPGGGGADGSADSAASSAPRPSGDSS
;
A
#
# COMPACT_ATOMS: atom_id res chain seq x y z
N MET A 1 -1.35 -51.02 11.47
CA MET A 1 -0.23 -50.55 10.63
C MET A 1 -0.19 -49.04 10.72
N SER A 2 0.73 -48.51 11.53
CA SER A 2 0.90 -47.06 11.71
C SER A 2 1.78 -46.57 10.56
N GLY A 3 1.17 -45.98 9.52
CA GLY A 3 1.92 -45.39 8.42
C GLY A 3 2.71 -44.20 8.94
N ALA A 4 4.01 -44.18 8.71
CA ALA A 4 4.85 -43.02 9.00
C ALA A 4 4.39 -41.85 8.13
N ALA A 5 3.44 -41.06 8.64
CA ALA A 5 3.05 -39.81 8.03
C ALA A 5 4.32 -38.93 7.95
N GLY A 6 4.85 -38.77 6.73
CA GLY A 6 6.03 -37.96 6.50
C GLY A 6 5.77 -36.56 7.02
N ARG A 7 6.64 -36.06 7.90
CA ARG A 7 6.61 -34.68 8.39
C ARG A 7 6.96 -33.75 7.22
N GLY A 8 5.97 -33.42 6.40
CA GLY A 8 6.12 -32.46 5.31
C GLY A 8 6.52 -31.09 5.85
N SER A 9 7.40 -30.40 5.14
CA SER A 9 7.73 -28.99 5.41
C SER A 9 6.55 -28.09 5.06
N LEU A 10 6.32 -27.04 5.86
CA LEU A 10 5.40 -25.97 5.47
C LEU A 10 6.02 -25.12 4.37
N GLU A 11 5.21 -24.72 3.40
CA GLU A 11 5.65 -23.86 2.28
C GLU A 11 4.69 -22.68 2.15
N LEU A 12 5.23 -21.46 2.04
CA LEU A 12 4.45 -20.24 1.84
C LEU A 12 4.43 -19.85 0.35
N ARG A 13 3.24 -19.80 -0.25
CA ARG A 13 3.04 -19.44 -1.66
C ARG A 13 2.25 -18.15 -1.81
N GLY A 14 2.42 -17.48 -2.95
CA GLY A 14 1.82 -16.18 -3.26
C GLY A 14 2.69 -15.40 -4.25
N PRO A 15 2.17 -14.27 -4.79
CA PRO A 15 2.93 -13.40 -5.68
C PRO A 15 4.16 -12.83 -4.96
N THR A 16 5.28 -12.64 -5.65
CA THR A 16 6.49 -12.04 -5.06
C THR A 16 6.35 -10.54 -4.82
N SER A 17 5.51 -9.89 -5.62
CA SER A 17 5.22 -8.46 -5.54
C SER A 17 3.74 -8.17 -5.78
N ALA A 18 3.21 -7.17 -5.10
CA ALA A 18 1.84 -6.68 -5.24
C ALA A 18 1.79 -5.19 -4.88
N LEU A 19 0.78 -4.46 -5.34
CA LEU A 19 0.56 -3.07 -4.87
C LEU A 19 0.19 -3.05 -3.37
N LEU A 20 0.42 -1.93 -2.70
CA LEU A 20 0.13 -1.81 -1.26
C LEU A 20 -1.36 -1.95 -0.94
N ASP A 21 -2.24 -1.56 -1.84
CA ASP A 21 -3.69 -1.71 -1.68
C ASP A 21 -4.20 -3.13 -2.02
N GLU A 22 -3.34 -4.02 -2.53
CA GLU A 22 -3.75 -5.39 -2.88
C GLU A 22 -3.77 -6.32 -1.67
N PRO A 23 -4.74 -7.25 -1.57
CA PRO A 23 -4.71 -8.25 -0.51
C PRO A 23 -3.43 -9.08 -0.56
N LEU A 24 -2.92 -9.48 0.60
CA LEU A 24 -1.82 -10.46 0.68
C LEU A 24 -2.37 -11.85 0.33
N ALA A 25 -2.36 -12.18 -0.96
CA ALA A 25 -2.81 -13.46 -1.53
C ALA A 25 -1.84 -14.61 -1.21
N LEU A 26 -1.71 -14.94 0.08
CA LEU A 26 -0.79 -15.94 0.60
C LEU A 26 -1.51 -17.24 0.91
N THR A 27 -0.87 -18.36 0.59
CA THR A 27 -1.36 -19.70 0.91
C THR A 27 -0.26 -20.51 1.58
N VAL A 28 -0.65 -21.43 2.46
CA VAL A 28 0.27 -22.37 3.12
C VAL A 28 0.03 -23.76 2.55
N ARG A 29 1.09 -24.45 2.13
CA ARG A 29 1.07 -25.88 1.80
C ARG A 29 1.78 -26.69 2.87
N GLY A 30 1.48 -27.99 2.93
CA GLY A 30 2.15 -28.94 3.80
C GLY A 30 1.55 -29.09 5.19
N LEU A 31 0.35 -28.55 5.46
CA LEU A 31 -0.31 -28.69 6.76
C LEU A 31 -0.62 -30.16 7.11
N GLY A 32 -0.92 -30.99 6.11
CA GLY A 32 -1.33 -32.39 6.30
C GLY A 32 -2.67 -32.49 7.05
N ASP A 33 -2.92 -33.65 7.68
CA ASP A 33 -4.14 -33.89 8.48
C ASP A 33 -4.18 -33.08 9.78
N ALA A 34 -3.07 -32.41 10.14
CA ALA A 34 -2.99 -31.47 11.26
C ALA A 34 -3.72 -30.13 10.98
N ALA A 35 -4.52 -30.05 9.91
CA ALA A 35 -5.29 -28.89 9.48
C ALA A 35 -6.33 -28.38 10.50
N GLY A 36 -6.53 -29.07 11.63
CA GLY A 36 -7.42 -28.60 12.71
C GLY A 36 -6.83 -27.46 13.56
N GLY A 37 -5.53 -27.18 13.42
CA GLY A 37 -4.86 -26.11 14.15
C GLY A 37 -4.89 -24.75 13.43
N GLU A 38 -5.17 -23.67 14.16
CA GLU A 38 -5.14 -22.31 13.62
C GLU A 38 -3.70 -21.86 13.34
N ILE A 39 -3.44 -21.39 12.13
CA ILE A 39 -2.12 -20.87 11.72
C ILE A 39 -1.97 -19.44 12.23
N VAL A 40 -0.87 -19.15 12.91
CA VAL A 40 -0.51 -17.79 13.29
C VAL A 40 0.34 -17.18 12.19
N TRP A 41 -0.14 -16.05 11.65
CA TRP A 41 0.57 -15.25 10.67
C TRP A 41 1.29 -14.11 11.36
N ARG A 42 2.54 -13.87 10.98
CA ARG A 42 3.36 -12.76 11.47
C ARG A 42 3.96 -12.04 10.28
N ALA A 43 3.95 -10.72 10.31
CA ALA A 43 4.65 -9.91 9.31
C ALA A 43 5.57 -8.91 9.98
N ARG A 44 6.67 -8.60 9.31
CA ARG A 44 7.61 -7.56 9.68
C ARG A 44 7.89 -6.68 8.47
N LEU A 45 7.92 -5.38 8.71
CA LEU A 45 8.35 -4.36 7.76
C LEU A 45 9.42 -3.50 8.44
N ARG A 46 10.38 -3.02 7.66
CA ARG A 46 11.29 -1.95 8.08
C ARG A 46 11.12 -0.76 7.15
N ASP A 47 10.97 0.43 7.72
CA ASP A 47 10.84 1.66 6.94
C ASP A 47 12.22 2.30 6.64
N ASP A 48 12.21 3.38 5.86
CA ASP A 48 13.42 4.08 5.41
C ASP A 48 14.18 4.77 6.55
N ASP A 49 13.52 5.04 7.68
CA ASP A 49 14.16 5.55 8.91
C ASP A 49 14.74 4.40 9.76
N GLY A 50 14.62 3.16 9.29
CA GLY A 50 15.04 1.97 9.99
C GLY A 50 14.08 1.53 11.10
N ARG A 51 12.93 2.17 11.27
CA ARG A 51 11.90 1.76 12.25
C ARG A 51 11.29 0.45 11.81
N SER A 52 10.99 -0.41 12.78
CA SER A 52 10.35 -1.70 12.51
C SER A 52 8.86 -1.65 12.79
N TRP A 53 8.08 -2.32 11.96
CA TRP A 53 6.65 -2.50 12.09
C TRP A 53 6.36 -3.99 12.12
N ARG A 54 5.42 -4.42 12.95
CA ARG A 54 5.06 -5.83 13.12
C ARG A 54 3.56 -6.01 13.10
N ALA A 55 3.11 -7.09 12.49
CA ALA A 55 1.71 -7.52 12.55
C ALA A 55 1.64 -8.99 12.98
N THR A 56 0.57 -9.35 13.67
CA THR A 56 0.22 -10.74 13.97
C THR A 56 -1.28 -10.92 13.79
N ALA A 57 -1.68 -11.98 13.10
CA ALA A 57 -3.08 -12.24 12.77
C ALA A 57 -3.34 -13.74 12.56
N SER A 58 -4.61 -14.13 12.56
CA SER A 58 -5.07 -15.49 12.24
C SER A 58 -5.16 -15.79 10.74
N SER A 59 -5.10 -14.75 9.90
CA SER A 59 -5.14 -14.87 8.45
C SER A 59 -4.16 -13.92 7.78
N PRO A 60 -3.71 -14.19 6.54
CA PRO A 60 -2.82 -13.29 5.83
C PRO A 60 -3.49 -11.95 5.48
N LEU A 61 -4.80 -11.95 5.24
CA LEU A 61 -5.58 -10.73 4.97
C LEU A 61 -5.62 -9.80 6.18
N ALA A 62 -5.78 -10.36 7.38
CA ALA A 62 -5.86 -9.58 8.61
C ALA A 62 -4.50 -8.95 9.02
N LEU A 63 -3.37 -9.34 8.42
CA LEU A 63 -2.07 -8.70 8.67
C LEU A 63 -2.08 -7.20 8.31
N ALA A 64 -2.84 -6.82 7.27
CA ALA A 64 -2.93 -5.45 6.78
C ALA A 64 -3.49 -4.46 7.83
N ALA A 65 -4.35 -4.93 8.73
CA ALA A 65 -4.97 -4.12 9.78
C ALA A 65 -4.25 -4.23 11.13
N ALA A 66 -3.34 -5.19 11.30
CA ALA A 66 -2.75 -5.54 12.59
C ALA A 66 -1.35 -4.92 12.81
N TRP A 67 -0.99 -3.88 12.06
CA TRP A 67 0.33 -3.26 12.16
C TRP A 67 0.51 -2.46 13.44
N THR A 68 1.59 -2.77 14.14
CA THR A 68 2.04 -2.08 15.35
C THR A 68 3.50 -1.66 15.19
N PRO A 69 3.91 -0.50 15.72
CA PRO A 69 5.32 -0.15 15.82
C PRO A 69 6.05 -1.24 16.63
N GLY A 70 7.15 -1.74 16.10
CA GLY A 70 8.05 -2.63 16.83
C GLY A 70 8.94 -1.83 17.79
N ALA A 71 9.43 -2.50 18.84
CA ALA A 71 10.44 -1.93 19.72
C ALA A 71 11.66 -1.47 18.90
N ASP A 72 12.15 -0.27 19.20
CA ASP A 72 13.38 0.26 18.59
C ASP A 72 14.53 -0.72 18.89
N PRO A 73 15.27 -1.20 17.88
CA PRO A 73 16.40 -2.11 18.08
C PRO A 73 17.49 -1.50 18.98
N THR A 74 17.54 -0.17 19.16
CA THR A 74 18.46 0.51 20.08
C THR A 74 18.02 0.47 21.55
N GLY A 75 16.85 -0.09 21.85
CA GLY A 75 16.26 -0.11 23.20
C GLY A 75 15.82 1.26 23.71
N ARG A 76 15.97 2.34 22.92
CA ARG A 76 15.35 3.62 23.21
C ARG A 76 13.92 3.56 22.72
N ASN A 77 12.96 3.50 23.64
CA ASN A 77 11.57 3.76 23.26
C ASN A 77 11.54 5.05 22.42
N ALA A 78 11.02 4.98 21.19
CA ALA A 78 10.94 6.12 20.28
C ALA A 78 10.21 7.32 20.92
N ASP A 79 9.33 7.05 21.89
CA ASP A 79 8.63 8.05 22.70
C ASP A 79 9.52 8.78 23.71
N ALA A 80 10.66 8.20 24.13
CA ALA A 80 11.56 8.83 25.08
C ALA A 80 12.37 9.99 24.46
N ALA A 81 12.52 10.03 23.13
CA ALA A 81 13.33 11.02 22.43
C ALA A 81 12.64 12.40 22.28
N HIS A 82 11.37 12.54 22.69
CA HIS A 82 10.65 13.81 22.65
C HIS A 82 10.15 14.27 24.01
N ARG A 83 10.81 13.87 25.11
CA ARG A 83 10.60 14.58 26.38
C ARG A 83 11.11 16.01 26.23
N PRO A 84 10.25 17.04 26.33
CA PRO A 84 10.72 18.41 26.39
C PRO A 84 11.69 18.53 27.56
N ARG A 85 12.88 19.08 27.27
CA ARG A 85 13.88 19.42 28.30
C ARG A 85 13.14 20.24 29.37
N PRO A 86 13.17 19.86 30.66
CA PRO A 86 12.45 20.60 31.68
C PRO A 86 12.99 22.03 31.66
N ALA A 87 12.12 22.97 31.29
CA ALA A 87 12.42 24.39 31.47
C ALA A 87 12.64 24.59 32.97
N SER A 88 13.80 25.16 33.32
CA SER A 88 14.16 25.48 34.70
C SER A 88 13.01 26.21 35.36
N ALA A 89 12.39 25.54 36.34
CA ALA A 89 11.26 26.04 37.08
C ALA A 89 11.65 27.34 37.80
N ARG A 90 10.97 28.42 37.45
CA ARG A 90 10.84 29.62 38.28
C ARG A 90 9.62 29.40 39.19
N PRO A 91 9.73 29.52 40.51
CA PRO A 91 8.63 29.16 41.39
C PRO A 91 7.57 30.26 41.48
N ALA A 92 6.32 29.78 41.58
CA ALA A 92 5.13 30.35 42.23
C ALA A 92 4.54 31.67 41.69
N ASP A 93 3.38 31.58 41.05
CA ASP A 93 2.14 31.90 41.77
C ASP A 93 0.92 31.20 41.16
N ALA A 94 0.01 30.80 42.04
CA ALA A 94 -1.07 29.85 41.79
C ALA A 94 -2.32 30.50 41.17
N GLY A 95 -2.82 29.90 40.08
CA GLY A 95 -4.15 30.16 39.51
C GLY A 95 -4.64 28.89 38.84
N ALA A 96 -5.59 28.22 39.49
CA ALA A 96 -6.10 26.92 39.11
C ALA A 96 -7.00 27.00 37.86
N ASP A 97 -6.47 26.57 36.72
CA ASP A 97 -7.24 26.12 35.56
C ASP A 97 -6.69 24.76 35.14
N ALA A 98 -7.33 23.70 35.64
CA ALA A 98 -7.01 22.32 35.29
C ALA A 98 -7.39 22.06 33.83
N ARG A 99 -6.46 22.35 32.90
CA ARG A 99 -6.57 21.83 31.53
C ARG A 99 -6.45 20.31 31.57
N PRO A 100 -7.32 19.57 30.87
CA PRO A 100 -7.16 18.13 30.76
C PRO A 100 -5.77 17.83 30.20
N SER A 101 -5.01 17.05 30.97
CA SER A 101 -3.74 16.49 30.54
C SER A 101 -4.03 15.60 29.33
N ASP A 102 -3.71 16.11 28.15
CA ASP A 102 -3.69 15.40 26.87
C ASP A 102 -2.55 14.37 26.95
N ALA A 103 -2.78 13.33 27.76
CA ALA A 103 -1.86 12.24 28.02
C ALA A 103 -1.73 11.40 26.76
N GLY A 104 -0.88 11.89 25.86
CA GLY A 104 -0.08 11.10 24.94
C GLY A 104 -0.85 10.02 24.20
N ALA A 105 -1.90 10.39 23.47
CA ALA A 105 -2.19 9.68 22.23
C ALA A 105 -0.91 9.79 21.41
N SER A 106 -0.07 8.76 21.47
CA SER A 106 1.19 8.67 20.74
C SER A 106 0.84 8.91 19.29
N ARG A 107 1.05 10.15 18.85
CA ARG A 107 0.73 10.59 17.50
C ARG A 107 1.66 9.80 16.61
N SER A 108 1.15 8.66 16.13
CA SER A 108 1.86 7.72 15.28
C SER A 108 2.47 8.55 14.15
N ARG A 109 3.77 8.80 14.25
CA ARG A 109 4.46 9.57 13.22
C ARG A 109 4.27 8.81 11.92
N PRO A 110 3.91 9.48 10.83
CA PRO A 110 3.77 8.83 9.54
C PRO A 110 5.01 7.97 9.23
N ILE A 111 4.76 6.82 8.61
CA ILE A 111 5.81 5.91 8.18
C ILE A 111 6.60 6.61 7.09
N ALA A 112 7.88 6.88 7.35
CA ALA A 112 8.69 7.65 6.40
C ALA A 112 8.85 6.95 5.07
N ALA A 113 8.86 5.61 5.05
CA ALA A 113 8.92 4.85 3.81
C ALA A 113 7.75 5.11 2.86
N LEU A 114 6.58 5.51 3.37
CA LEU A 114 5.43 5.83 2.52
C LEU A 114 5.65 7.12 1.73
N GLN A 115 6.50 8.03 2.22
CA GLN A 115 6.78 9.31 1.57
C GLN A 115 7.77 9.17 0.41
N SER A 116 8.65 8.16 0.46
CA SER A 116 9.64 7.94 -0.59
C SER A 116 9.04 7.25 -1.82
N LEU A 117 7.84 6.65 -1.68
CA LEU A 117 7.18 5.82 -2.68
C LEU A 117 8.06 4.66 -3.19
N ARG A 118 9.10 4.28 -2.43
CA ARG A 118 9.94 3.14 -2.76
C ARG A 118 9.20 1.84 -2.45
N PRO A 119 9.49 0.75 -3.17
CA PRO A 119 9.00 -0.57 -2.80
C PRO A 119 9.38 -0.94 -1.37
N LEU A 120 8.43 -1.51 -0.64
CA LEU A 120 8.61 -1.97 0.72
C LEU A 120 8.89 -3.48 0.74
N THR A 121 9.79 -3.95 1.60
CA THR A 121 10.01 -5.39 1.81
C THR A 121 9.25 -5.85 3.05
N LEU A 122 8.42 -6.88 2.88
CA LEU A 122 7.60 -7.50 3.90
C LEU A 122 8.10 -8.91 4.18
N ASP A 123 8.59 -9.17 5.38
CA ASP A 123 8.94 -10.53 5.81
C ASP A 123 7.71 -11.16 6.46
N VAL A 124 7.14 -12.18 5.84
CA VAL A 124 5.96 -12.88 6.35
C VAL A 124 6.33 -14.28 6.79
N ARG A 125 5.81 -14.69 7.95
CA ARG A 125 5.98 -16.02 8.55
C ARG A 125 4.63 -16.60 8.92
N ALA A 126 4.39 -17.85 8.56
CA ALA A 126 3.26 -18.65 9.00
C ALA A 126 3.75 -19.73 9.97
N GLU A 127 3.07 -19.88 11.11
CA GLU A 127 3.41 -20.82 12.17
C GLU A 127 2.21 -21.74 12.43
N SER A 128 2.42 -23.05 12.32
CA SER A 128 1.43 -24.07 12.66
C SER A 128 1.49 -24.39 14.15
N PRO A 129 0.38 -24.83 14.79
CA PRO A 129 0.38 -25.20 16.21
C PRO A 129 1.32 -26.35 16.59
N ASP A 130 1.72 -27.18 15.62
CA ASP A 130 2.72 -28.24 15.80
C ASP A 130 4.18 -27.73 15.77
N GLY A 131 4.38 -26.41 15.73
CA GLY A 131 5.68 -25.75 15.76
C GLY A 131 6.38 -25.65 14.41
N ARG A 132 5.81 -26.23 13.33
CA ARG A 132 6.33 -26.01 11.98
C ARG A 132 6.10 -24.57 11.55
N ALA A 133 7.03 -24.01 10.77
CA ALA A 133 6.90 -22.66 10.25
C ALA A 133 7.42 -22.57 8.81
N ALA A 134 6.88 -21.61 8.06
CA ALA A 134 7.38 -21.19 6.76
C ALA A 134 7.55 -19.66 6.76
N ALA A 135 8.60 -19.16 6.13
CA ALA A 135 8.83 -17.72 5.99
C ALA A 135 9.17 -17.37 4.55
N ARG A 136 8.74 -16.19 4.10
CA ARG A 136 9.03 -15.66 2.78
C ARG A 136 8.97 -14.13 2.80
N SER A 137 9.86 -13.50 2.03
CA SER A 137 9.87 -12.06 1.82
C SER A 137 9.08 -11.69 0.57
N PHE A 138 8.35 -10.59 0.65
CA PHE A 138 7.45 -10.06 -0.37
C PHE A 138 7.73 -8.58 -0.61
N THR A 139 7.50 -8.10 -1.83
CA THR A 139 7.66 -6.69 -2.16
C THR A 139 6.30 -6.02 -2.30
N ARG A 140 6.05 -4.94 -1.54
CA ARG A 140 4.84 -4.11 -1.68
C ARG A 140 5.19 -2.85 -2.45
N LEU A 141 4.60 -2.71 -3.63
CA LEU A 141 4.80 -1.56 -4.50
C LEU A 141 3.90 -0.42 -4.03
N LEU A 142 4.46 0.79 -3.91
CA LEU A 142 3.70 2.01 -3.61
C LEU A 142 3.28 2.76 -4.88
N LEU A 143 3.81 2.33 -6.02
CA LEU A 143 3.63 2.92 -7.33
C LEU A 143 3.82 1.81 -8.37
N ALA A 144 2.84 1.61 -9.26
CA ALA A 144 2.95 0.64 -10.34
C ALA A 144 3.95 1.07 -11.40
N GLU A 145 4.42 0.09 -12.17
CA GLU A 145 5.27 0.34 -13.33
C GLU A 145 4.56 1.25 -14.34
N GLY A 146 5.33 2.17 -14.94
CA GLY A 146 4.84 3.10 -15.95
C GLY A 146 4.13 4.35 -15.42
N VAL A 147 3.78 4.41 -14.14
CA VAL A 147 3.24 5.65 -13.54
C VAL A 147 4.34 6.70 -13.47
N ARG A 148 4.09 7.89 -14.02
CA ARG A 148 5.06 8.99 -14.04
C ARG A 148 4.73 10.02 -12.97
N VAL A 149 5.73 10.49 -12.25
CA VAL A 149 5.57 11.54 -11.23
C VAL A 149 6.14 12.87 -11.74
N ARG A 150 5.39 13.95 -11.55
CA ARG A 150 5.80 15.33 -11.85
C ARG A 150 5.54 16.21 -10.64
N ARG A 151 6.49 17.05 -10.27
CA ARG A 151 6.44 17.90 -9.08
C ARG A 151 6.68 19.34 -9.46
N TRP A 152 5.83 20.23 -8.96
CA TRP A 152 6.00 21.69 -9.10
C TRP A 152 6.16 22.32 -7.72
N ARG A 153 6.89 23.43 -7.69
CA ARG A 153 7.11 24.23 -6.47
C ARG A 153 6.53 25.64 -6.57
N ALA A 154 6.25 26.12 -7.79
CA ALA A 154 5.75 27.45 -8.05
C ALA A 154 4.93 27.48 -9.37
N PRO A 155 3.89 28.32 -9.48
CA PRO A 155 3.34 29.17 -8.41
C PRO A 155 2.57 28.37 -7.34
N VAL A 156 2.18 27.13 -7.63
CA VAL A 156 1.53 26.21 -6.69
C VAL A 156 2.43 25.00 -6.48
N ALA A 157 2.61 24.59 -5.22
CA ALA A 157 3.28 23.33 -4.91
C ALA A 157 2.29 22.20 -5.20
N ALA A 158 2.64 21.27 -6.08
CA ALA A 158 1.77 20.16 -6.41
C ALA A 158 2.57 18.95 -6.90
N THR A 159 1.97 17.76 -6.80
CA THR A 159 2.51 16.52 -7.38
C THR A 159 1.47 15.85 -8.24
N LEU A 160 1.74 15.70 -9.54
CA LEU A 160 0.90 14.96 -10.48
C LEU A 160 1.45 13.55 -10.65
N PHE A 161 0.55 12.58 -10.59
CA PHE A 161 0.80 11.19 -10.92
C PHE A 161 0.04 10.88 -12.22
N LEU A 162 0.79 10.59 -13.28
CA LEU A 162 0.23 10.26 -14.58
C LEU A 162 0.18 8.73 -14.72
N PRO A 163 -1.01 8.14 -14.91
CA PRO A 163 -1.12 6.72 -15.19
C PRO A 163 -0.40 6.35 -16.50
N PRO A 164 -0.01 5.08 -16.70
CA PRO A 164 0.62 4.63 -17.93
C PRO A 164 -0.31 4.73 -19.15
N GLU A 165 -1.63 4.66 -18.95
CA GLU A 165 -2.63 4.84 -20.00
C GLU A 165 -2.63 6.28 -20.53
N ARG A 166 -2.75 6.43 -21.86
CA ARG A 166 -2.73 7.77 -22.51
C ARG A 166 -3.91 8.66 -22.12
N LEU A 167 -5.06 8.07 -21.78
CA LEU A 167 -6.28 8.79 -21.42
C LEU A 167 -6.88 8.13 -20.18
N ALA A 168 -6.78 8.82 -19.05
CA ALA A 168 -7.34 8.36 -17.79
C ALA A 168 -8.89 8.43 -17.85
N PRO A 169 -9.61 7.44 -17.29
CA PRO A 169 -11.05 7.46 -17.21
C PRO A 169 -11.55 8.59 -16.29
N ALA A 170 -10.77 8.95 -15.27
CA ALA A 170 -11.09 10.01 -14.31
C ALA A 170 -9.84 10.85 -13.97
N ALA A 171 -10.08 12.08 -13.52
CA ALA A 171 -9.08 12.94 -12.88
C ALA A 171 -9.51 13.29 -11.46
N LEU A 172 -8.57 13.26 -10.52
CA LEU A 172 -8.78 13.66 -9.13
C LEU A 172 -7.78 14.71 -8.68
N LEU A 173 -8.30 15.71 -7.97
CA LEU A 173 -7.53 16.62 -7.15
C LEU A 173 -7.66 16.17 -5.70
N LEU A 174 -6.57 15.66 -5.12
CA LEU A 174 -6.49 15.36 -3.71
C LEU A 174 -6.02 16.62 -2.97
N ASP A 175 -6.97 17.30 -2.33
CA ASP A 175 -6.72 18.55 -1.64
C ASP A 175 -6.34 18.30 -0.17
N ALA A 176 -5.05 18.39 0.13
CA ALA A 176 -4.53 18.29 1.49
C ALA A 176 -4.24 19.67 2.11
N THR A 177 -4.72 20.78 1.55
CA THR A 177 -4.44 22.14 2.05
C THR A 177 -4.96 22.36 3.46
N ALA A 178 -6.09 21.73 3.83
CA ALA A 178 -6.66 21.77 5.17
C ALA A 178 -5.92 20.88 6.18
N ALA A 179 -5.04 19.97 5.73
CA ALA A 179 -4.33 19.06 6.62
C ALA A 179 -3.22 19.79 7.39
N VAL A 180 -3.07 19.48 8.67
CA VAL A 180 -1.96 20.00 9.48
C VAL A 180 -0.65 19.45 8.92
N PRO A 181 0.39 20.28 8.68
CA PRO A 181 1.69 19.78 8.24
C PRO A 181 2.24 18.70 9.18
N GLY A 182 2.65 17.57 8.61
CA GLY A 182 3.12 16.40 9.38
C GLY A 182 2.02 15.50 9.95
N SER A 183 0.74 15.82 9.74
CA SER A 183 -0.36 14.90 10.05
C SER A 183 -0.35 13.66 9.16
N THR A 184 -1.01 12.60 9.60
CA THR A 184 -1.22 11.37 8.82
C THR A 184 -1.89 11.66 7.48
N LEU A 185 -2.91 12.53 7.46
CA LEU A 185 -3.61 12.92 6.22
C LEU A 185 -2.65 13.55 5.21
N ALA A 186 -1.81 14.48 5.65
CA ALA A 186 -0.80 15.11 4.79
C ALA A 186 0.24 14.11 4.25
N ALA A 187 0.58 13.09 5.03
CA ALA A 187 1.54 12.06 4.63
C ALA A 187 0.93 10.98 3.71
N VAL A 188 -0.37 10.69 3.86
CA VAL A 188 -1.08 9.68 3.05
C VAL A 188 -1.47 10.23 1.68
N ALA A 189 -1.71 11.52 1.51
CA ALA A 189 -2.18 12.08 0.25
C ALA A 189 -1.32 11.70 -0.98
N PRO A 190 0.04 11.79 -0.94
CA PRO A 190 0.88 11.34 -2.05
C PRO A 190 0.80 9.84 -2.31
N LEU A 191 0.62 9.02 -1.26
CA LEU A 191 0.48 7.58 -1.38
C LEU A 191 -0.86 7.19 -2.00
N ALA A 192 -1.96 7.78 -1.54
CA ALA A 192 -3.28 7.55 -2.11
C ALA A 192 -3.32 7.91 -3.61
N ALA A 193 -2.73 9.05 -3.98
CA ALA A 193 -2.57 9.46 -5.38
C ALA A 193 -1.74 8.47 -6.19
N ALA A 194 -0.61 8.00 -5.65
CA ALA A 194 0.24 7.01 -6.31
C ALA A 194 -0.51 5.70 -6.59
N LEU A 195 -1.30 5.21 -5.63
CA LEU A 195 -2.10 3.99 -5.78
C LEU A 195 -3.25 4.19 -6.78
N LEU A 196 -4.00 5.29 -6.69
CA LEU A 196 -5.05 5.64 -7.66
C LEU A 196 -4.49 5.74 -9.09
N ALA A 197 -3.33 6.37 -9.28
CA ALA A 197 -2.66 6.43 -10.58
C ALA A 197 -2.15 5.07 -11.05
N SER A 198 -1.76 4.19 -10.14
CA SER A 198 -1.45 2.79 -10.44
C SER A 198 -2.69 2.02 -10.94
N ARG A 199 -3.89 2.45 -10.53
CA ARG A 199 -5.19 1.95 -11.01
C ARG A 199 -5.73 2.68 -12.24
N GLY A 200 -4.96 3.60 -12.82
CA GLY A 200 -5.32 4.28 -14.08
C GLY A 200 -5.93 5.68 -13.91
N VAL A 201 -6.05 6.20 -12.69
CA VAL A 201 -6.64 7.53 -12.42
C VAL A 201 -5.58 8.63 -12.55
N LEU A 202 -5.88 9.74 -13.23
CA LEU A 202 -4.99 10.91 -13.22
C LEU A 202 -5.15 11.64 -11.88
N THR A 203 -4.11 11.73 -11.06
CA THR A 203 -4.24 12.36 -9.73
C THR A 203 -3.26 13.50 -9.52
N LEU A 204 -3.75 14.65 -9.08
CA LEU A 204 -2.96 15.80 -8.62
C LEU A 204 -3.11 15.95 -7.10
N VAL A 205 -1.99 16.04 -6.39
CA VAL A 205 -1.96 16.31 -4.94
C VAL A 205 -1.51 17.74 -4.71
N VAL A 206 -2.30 18.49 -3.95
CA VAL A 206 -1.91 19.80 -3.41
C VAL A 206 -1.62 19.61 -1.92
N PRO A 207 -0.35 19.75 -1.49
CA PRO A 207 0.03 19.52 -0.10
C PRO A 207 -0.46 20.67 0.80
N PRO A 208 -0.38 20.52 2.14
CA PRO A 208 -0.60 21.61 3.07
C PRO A 208 0.24 22.85 2.72
N GLY A 209 -0.42 24.01 2.62
CA GLY A 209 0.24 25.27 2.29
C GLY A 209 -0.73 26.44 2.46
N ARG A 210 -0.24 27.59 2.94
CA ARG A 210 -1.07 28.79 3.08
C ARG A 210 -1.31 29.42 1.72
N GLY A 211 -2.56 29.80 1.45
CA GLY A 211 -2.93 30.63 0.30
C GLY A 211 -2.84 29.95 -1.06
N GLN A 212 -2.88 28.61 -1.10
CA GLN A 212 -2.96 27.88 -2.35
C GLN A 212 -4.43 27.71 -2.75
N ASP A 213 -4.79 28.24 -3.92
CA ASP A 213 -6.08 27.97 -4.55
C ASP A 213 -5.95 26.67 -5.37
N SER A 214 -6.36 25.56 -4.76
CA SER A 214 -6.34 24.24 -5.38
C SER A 214 -7.34 24.15 -6.55
N ALA A 215 -8.44 24.91 -6.49
CA ALA A 215 -9.48 24.92 -7.51
C ALA A 215 -8.99 25.46 -8.86
N ALA A 216 -7.98 26.33 -8.85
CA ALA A 216 -7.34 26.83 -10.07
C ALA A 216 -6.72 25.73 -10.95
N ALA A 217 -6.45 24.53 -10.40
CA ALA A 217 -5.91 23.40 -11.16
C ALA A 217 -6.98 22.58 -11.91
N LEU A 218 -8.26 22.70 -11.55
CA LEU A 218 -9.33 21.86 -12.08
C LEU A 218 -9.54 21.98 -13.59
N PRO A 219 -9.57 23.18 -14.21
CA PRO A 219 -9.79 23.30 -15.64
C PRO A 219 -8.72 22.56 -16.46
N THR A 220 -7.46 22.63 -16.02
CA THR A 220 -6.35 21.93 -16.66
C THR A 220 -6.48 20.42 -16.50
N LEU A 221 -6.87 19.92 -15.32
CA LEU A 221 -7.05 18.48 -15.10
C LEU A 221 -8.17 17.90 -15.95
N SER A 222 -9.28 18.60 -16.08
CA SER A 222 -10.41 18.19 -16.93
C SER A 222 -10.05 18.14 -18.42
N GLN A 223 -9.03 18.88 -18.88
CA GLN A 223 -8.57 18.83 -20.28
C GLN A 223 -7.76 17.57 -20.62
N VAL A 224 -7.16 16.91 -19.63
CA VAL A 224 -6.28 15.74 -19.84
C VAL A 224 -6.95 14.40 -19.49
N ALA A 225 -8.08 14.42 -18.79
CA ALA A 225 -8.90 13.24 -18.55
C ALA A 225 -10.10 13.17 -19.49
N ARG A 226 -10.73 11.98 -19.59
CA ARG A 226 -11.96 11.82 -20.37
C ARG A 226 -13.21 12.41 -19.70
N GLY A 227 -13.16 12.62 -18.38
CA GLY A 227 -14.26 13.13 -17.57
C GLY A 227 -13.91 14.39 -16.80
N GLU A 228 -14.89 14.94 -16.08
CA GLU A 228 -14.68 16.07 -15.20
C GLU A 228 -13.75 15.70 -14.04
N ALA A 229 -12.82 16.61 -13.71
CA ALA A 229 -11.98 16.46 -12.54
C ALA A 229 -12.80 16.70 -11.26
N GLU A 230 -12.66 15.80 -10.29
CA GLU A 230 -13.31 15.89 -8.99
C GLU A 230 -12.30 16.25 -7.89
N VAL A 231 -12.75 17.05 -6.91
CA VAL A 231 -11.95 17.37 -5.72
C VAL A 231 -12.38 16.47 -4.58
N LEU A 232 -11.41 15.79 -3.98
CA LEU A 232 -11.65 14.92 -2.83
C LEU A 232 -10.65 15.21 -1.71
N PRO A 233 -11.07 15.08 -0.44
CA PRO A 233 -10.10 14.92 0.64
C PRO A 233 -9.29 13.64 0.39
N PRO A 234 -8.02 13.58 0.82
CA PRO A 234 -7.19 12.40 0.61
C PRO A 234 -7.83 11.14 1.23
N PRO A 235 -8.17 10.12 0.42
CA PRO A 235 -8.67 8.86 0.95
C PRO A 235 -7.56 8.05 1.63
N PHE A 236 -7.96 7.14 2.52
CA PHE A 236 -7.05 6.26 3.25
C PHE A 236 -6.98 4.90 2.56
N PRO A 237 -5.86 4.55 1.88
CA PRO A 237 -5.74 3.25 1.22
C PRO A 237 -5.57 2.13 2.25
N PRO A 238 -6.09 0.92 1.98
CA PRO A 238 -5.92 -0.22 2.85
C PRO A 238 -4.46 -0.71 2.89
N GLY A 239 -4.10 -1.43 3.96
CA GLY A 239 -2.77 -2.05 4.09
C GLY A 239 -1.63 -1.10 4.48
N VAL A 240 -1.93 0.17 4.75
CA VAL A 240 -0.96 1.13 5.26
C VAL A 240 -0.68 0.87 6.74
N PRO A 241 0.57 0.57 7.14
CA PRO A 241 0.87 0.34 8.54
C PRO A 241 0.62 1.61 9.37
N GLY A 242 0.08 1.46 10.59
CA GLY A 242 -0.23 2.58 11.48
C GLY A 242 -1.50 3.36 11.13
N LEU A 243 -2.29 2.90 10.16
CA LEU A 243 -3.54 3.51 9.73
C LEU A 243 -4.72 2.55 9.97
N ALA A 244 -5.22 2.53 11.22
CA ALA A 244 -6.28 1.61 11.63
C ALA A 244 -7.64 1.90 10.97
N ASP A 245 -7.86 3.15 10.54
CA ASP A 245 -9.15 3.62 10.00
C ASP A 245 -9.30 3.45 8.48
N ALA A 246 -8.40 2.70 7.83
CA ALA A 246 -8.50 2.45 6.39
C ALA A 246 -9.60 1.42 6.09
N ASP A 247 -10.73 1.88 5.55
CA ASP A 247 -11.83 1.04 5.10
C ASP A 247 -11.57 0.55 3.66
N ALA A 248 -11.31 -0.75 3.51
CA ALA A 248 -11.09 -1.38 2.21
C ALA A 248 -12.34 -1.32 1.31
N GLY A 249 -13.54 -1.40 1.88
CA GLY A 249 -14.79 -1.29 1.12
C GLY A 249 -14.98 0.10 0.53
N ALA A 250 -14.73 1.15 1.33
CA ALA A 250 -14.76 2.53 0.85
C ALA A 250 -13.71 2.80 -0.24
N TRP A 251 -12.54 2.16 -0.15
CA TRP A 251 -11.52 2.22 -1.19
C TRP A 251 -11.98 1.56 -2.50
N ASP A 252 -12.56 0.37 -2.41
CA ASP A 252 -13.07 -0.35 -3.58
C ASP A 252 -14.25 0.38 -4.25
N GLU A 253 -15.17 0.94 -3.45
CA GLU A 253 -16.26 1.79 -3.95
C GLU A 253 -15.73 3.03 -4.67
N LEU A 254 -14.69 3.68 -4.13
CA LEU A 254 -14.03 4.79 -4.78
C LEU A 254 -13.42 4.36 -6.13
N LEU A 255 -12.70 3.25 -6.18
CA LEU A 255 -12.11 2.75 -7.43
C LEU A 255 -13.18 2.44 -8.49
N ALA A 256 -14.27 1.78 -8.09
CA ALA A 256 -15.38 1.47 -8.97
C ALA A 256 -16.03 2.74 -9.53
N ARG A 257 -16.29 3.73 -8.67
CA ARG A 257 -16.87 5.03 -9.04
C ARG A 257 -16.01 5.80 -10.05
N LEU A 258 -14.69 5.68 -9.96
CA LEU A 258 -13.74 6.35 -10.86
C LEU A 258 -13.49 5.59 -12.17
N GLY A 259 -14.07 4.41 -12.35
CA GLY A 259 -13.74 3.51 -13.46
C GLY A 259 -12.28 3.07 -13.45
N ALA A 260 -11.65 3.06 -12.27
CA ALA A 260 -10.28 2.61 -12.08
C ALA A 260 -10.21 1.08 -12.21
N ARG A 261 -9.02 0.54 -12.48
CA ARG A 261 -8.81 -0.91 -12.41
C ARG A 261 -9.14 -1.40 -11.00
N PRO A 262 -9.91 -2.50 -10.84
CA PRO A 262 -10.20 -3.03 -9.53
C PRO A 262 -8.91 -3.50 -8.84
N VAL A 263 -8.96 -3.58 -7.52
CA VAL A 263 -7.99 -4.35 -6.76
C VAL A 263 -8.07 -5.80 -7.25
N GLN A 264 -6.93 -6.39 -7.60
CA GLN A 264 -6.93 -7.80 -7.96
C GLN A 264 -7.33 -8.59 -6.71
N ALA A 265 -8.45 -9.30 -6.80
CA ALA A 265 -8.82 -10.24 -5.77
C ALA A 265 -7.67 -11.22 -5.57
N ALA A 266 -7.49 -11.68 -4.34
CA ALA A 266 -6.66 -12.84 -4.06
C ALA A 266 -7.33 -14.10 -4.61
N ASP A 267 -7.67 -14.13 -5.90
CA ASP A 267 -8.17 -15.34 -6.53
C ASP A 267 -7.07 -16.38 -6.41
N GLY A 268 -7.44 -17.51 -5.80
CA GLY A 268 -6.50 -18.57 -5.47
C GLY A 268 -5.69 -19.02 -6.68
N PRO A 269 -4.57 -19.72 -6.46
CA PRO A 269 -3.69 -20.16 -7.54
C PRO A 269 -4.42 -21.17 -8.45
N GLY A 270 -5.13 -20.66 -9.44
CA GLY A 270 -5.98 -21.40 -10.35
C GLY A 270 -5.84 -20.86 -11.76
N GLY A 271 -4.91 -21.45 -12.50
CA GLY A 271 -5.07 -21.67 -13.95
C GLY A 271 -4.96 -20.44 -14.84
N GLY A 272 -3.73 -20.05 -15.14
CA GLY A 272 -3.43 -19.14 -16.26
C GLY A 272 -2.00 -19.33 -16.75
N GLY A 273 -1.53 -20.59 -16.77
CA GLY A 273 -0.35 -20.93 -17.53
C GLY A 273 -0.61 -20.53 -18.98
N ALA A 274 0.07 -19.49 -19.44
CA ALA A 274 0.27 -19.25 -20.84
C ALA A 274 1.16 -20.40 -21.35
N ASP A 275 0.54 -21.55 -21.62
CA ASP A 275 1.12 -22.57 -22.47
C ASP A 275 1.20 -21.96 -23.87
N GLY A 276 2.36 -21.38 -24.17
CA GLY A 276 2.80 -21.16 -25.53
C GLY A 276 2.97 -22.51 -26.22
N SER A 277 1.86 -23.11 -26.67
CA SER A 277 1.90 -24.08 -27.76
C SER A 277 2.07 -23.31 -29.06
N ALA A 278 3.33 -23.19 -29.45
CA ALA A 278 3.72 -22.94 -30.82
C ALA A 278 3.32 -24.17 -31.65
N ASP A 279 2.08 -24.20 -32.13
CA ASP A 279 1.71 -25.13 -33.19
C ASP A 279 1.93 -24.44 -34.54
N SER A 280 3.14 -24.67 -35.07
CA SER A 280 3.50 -24.37 -36.46
C SER A 280 2.74 -25.33 -37.37
N ALA A 281 1.51 -24.99 -37.74
CA ALA A 281 0.86 -25.57 -38.90
C ALA A 281 1.33 -24.81 -40.15
N ALA A 282 2.27 -25.44 -40.87
CA ALA A 282 2.78 -25.02 -42.15
C ALA A 282 1.64 -24.81 -43.16
N SER A 283 1.43 -23.55 -43.57
CA SER A 283 0.67 -23.22 -44.76
C SER A 283 1.48 -23.65 -45.99
N SER A 284 1.14 -24.83 -46.52
CA SER A 284 1.64 -25.32 -47.79
C SER A 284 1.00 -24.50 -48.91
N ALA A 285 1.71 -23.49 -49.42
CA ALA A 285 1.35 -22.83 -50.66
C ALA A 285 1.69 -23.75 -51.87
N PRO A 286 0.78 -23.92 -52.84
CA PRO A 286 1.07 -24.69 -54.04
C PRO A 286 2.06 -23.94 -54.94
N ARG A 287 3.07 -24.67 -55.43
CA ARG A 287 4.03 -24.19 -56.44
C ARG A 287 3.30 -23.96 -57.77
N PRO A 288 3.50 -22.82 -58.46
CA PRO A 288 3.07 -22.69 -59.85
C PRO A 288 4.01 -23.51 -60.74
N SER A 289 3.47 -24.59 -61.32
CA SER A 289 4.05 -25.23 -62.50
C SER A 289 3.91 -24.28 -63.68
N GLY A 290 5.01 -23.60 -64.02
CA GLY A 290 5.19 -23.02 -65.33
C GLY A 290 5.43 -24.14 -66.33
N ASP A 291 4.57 -24.24 -67.33
CA ASP A 291 4.89 -24.91 -68.58
C ASP A 291 4.78 -23.86 -69.69
N SER A 292 5.83 -23.82 -70.50
CA SER A 292 6.03 -22.89 -71.60
C SER A 292 5.87 -23.63 -72.91
N SER A 293 5.31 -22.93 -73.91
CA SER A 293 5.26 -23.24 -75.36
C SER A 293 3.98 -23.91 -75.86
#